data_AF-A0A7V0IGT9-F1
#
_entry.id   AF-A0A7V0IGT9-F1
#
_cell.length_a   1.000
_cell.length_b   1.000
_cell.length_c   1.000
_cell.angle_alpha   90.00
_cell.angle_beta   90.00
_cell.angle_gamma   90.00
#
_symmetry.space_group_name_H-M   'P 1'
#
loop_
_entity.id
_entity.type
_entity.pdbx_description
1 polymer ?
#
loop_
_entity_poly.entity_id
_entity_poly.type
_entity_poly.pdbx_seq_one_letter_code
_entity_poly.pdbx_strand_id
1 'polypeptide(L)'
;MHGGFLMQNKIPWREDTSNRDLRFSRNKIRHRIIPDIVANFGPKSVEHIRDAAAMLRMTRRTLERFLRQHFEESLAGRFDGIVVFYADKVLEDPFTFGEML
;
A
#
# COMPACT_ATOMS: atom_id res chain seq x y z
N MET A 1 -12.71 13.06 -12.07
CA MET A 1 -13.26 14.44 -12.08
C MET A 1 -13.31 14.92 -10.65
N HIS A 2 -12.60 16.00 -10.28
CA HIS A 2 -12.64 16.56 -8.92
C HIS A 2 -13.53 17.83 -8.82
N GLY A 3 -14.17 18.25 -9.93
CA GLY A 3 -15.00 19.45 -9.96
C GLY A 3 -16.43 19.26 -9.46
N GLY A 4 -16.92 18.03 -9.29
CA GLY A 4 -18.33 17.79 -8.97
C GLY A 4 -18.77 18.44 -7.66
N PHE A 5 -17.98 18.30 -6.59
CA PHE A 5 -18.22 18.94 -5.31
C PHE A 5 -18.12 20.47 -5.37
N LEU A 6 -17.11 20.98 -6.08
CA LEU A 6 -16.88 22.42 -6.22
C LEU A 6 -18.00 23.09 -7.03
N MET A 7 -18.47 22.44 -8.11
CA MET A 7 -19.64 22.88 -8.88
C MET A 7 -20.91 22.88 -8.03
N GLN A 8 -21.18 21.79 -7.29
CA GLN A 8 -22.36 21.69 -6.43
C GLN A 8 -22.40 22.79 -5.36
N ASN A 9 -21.24 23.18 -4.82
CA ASN A 9 -21.13 24.20 -3.79
C ASN A 9 -20.81 25.60 -4.34
N LYS A 10 -20.78 25.78 -5.67
CA LYS A 10 -20.43 27.04 -6.35
C LYS A 10 -19.10 27.64 -5.87
N ILE A 11 -18.15 26.79 -5.48
CA ILE A 11 -16.82 27.20 -5.05
C ILE A 11 -16.00 27.45 -6.31
N PRO A 12 -15.50 28.67 -6.56
CA PRO A 12 -14.69 28.95 -7.74
C PRO A 12 -13.39 28.15 -7.69
N TRP A 13 -12.98 27.57 -8.83
CA TRP A 13 -11.70 26.89 -8.96
C TRP A 13 -11.03 27.25 -10.28
N ARG A 14 -9.71 27.08 -10.31
CA ARG A 14 -8.89 27.25 -11.51
C ARG A 14 -8.38 25.90 -11.97
N GLU A 15 -8.53 25.61 -13.26
CA GLU A 15 -7.91 24.44 -13.87
C GLU A 15 -6.43 24.72 -14.14
N ASP A 16 -5.55 23.90 -13.53
CA ASP A 16 -4.12 23.92 -13.78
C ASP A 16 -3.81 23.22 -15.11
N THR A 17 -3.07 23.88 -16.00
CA THR A 17 -2.71 23.35 -17.32
C THR A 17 -1.82 22.11 -17.24
N SER A 18 -1.02 21.96 -16.18
CA SER A 18 -0.18 20.79 -15.93
C SER A 18 -0.99 19.51 -15.69
N ASN A 19 -2.28 19.60 -15.34
CA ASN A 19 -3.15 18.43 -15.15
C ASN A 19 -3.35 17.60 -16.43
N ARG A 20 -3.04 18.17 -17.61
CA ARG A 20 -3.11 17.48 -18.91
C ARG A 20 -1.76 17.01 -19.41
N ASP A 21 -0.68 17.38 -18.73
CA ASP A 21 0.67 17.05 -19.16
C ASP A 21 0.98 15.57 -18.89
N LEU A 22 1.15 14.81 -19.97
CA LEU A 22 1.41 13.37 -19.92
C LEU A 22 2.87 13.03 -19.59
N ARG A 23 3.77 13.99 -19.39
CA ARG A 23 5.12 13.71 -18.86
C ARG A 23 5.05 13.14 -17.44
N PHE A 24 4.04 13.53 -16.65
CA PHE A 24 3.81 13.03 -15.31
C PHE A 24 3.10 11.66 -15.32
N SER A 25 3.69 10.65 -14.69
CA SER A 25 3.13 9.29 -14.63
C SER A 25 1.70 9.24 -14.07
N ARG A 26 1.38 10.09 -13.08
CA ARG A 26 0.01 10.22 -12.54
C ARG A 26 -1.00 10.59 -13.63
N ASN A 27 -0.64 11.51 -14.52
CA ASN A 27 -1.51 11.95 -15.60
C ASN A 27 -1.61 10.88 -16.70
N LYS A 28 -0.54 10.13 -16.98
CA LYS A 28 -0.61 8.93 -17.85
C LYS A 28 -1.59 7.90 -17.30
N ILE A 29 -1.52 7.60 -16.01
CA ILE A 29 -2.44 6.67 -15.35
C ILE A 29 -3.89 7.19 -15.46
N ARG A 30 -4.13 8.47 -15.13
CA ARG A 30 -5.47 9.07 -15.15
C ARG A 30 -6.09 9.13 -16.55
N HIS A 31 -5.31 9.52 -17.55
CA HIS A 31 -5.84 9.86 -18.88
C HIS A 31 -5.71 8.74 -19.91
N ARG A 32 -4.91 7.70 -19.63
CA ARG A 32 -4.77 6.54 -20.52
C ARG A 32 -5.19 5.26 -19.81
N ILE A 33 -4.45 4.88 -18.76
CA ILE A 33 -4.60 3.56 -18.14
C ILE A 33 -5.97 3.34 -17.49
N ILE A 34 -6.46 4.28 -16.67
CA ILE A 34 -7.76 4.14 -16.02
C ILE A 34 -8.90 4.06 -17.05
N PRO A 35 -8.98 4.97 -18.05
CA PRO A 35 -9.95 4.83 -19.14
C PRO A 35 -9.89 3.48 -19.85
N ASP A 36 -8.69 3.01 -20.21
CA ASP A 36 -8.51 1.73 -20.90
C ASP A 36 -9.00 0.55 -20.03
N ILE A 37 -8.70 0.56 -18.73
CA ILE A 37 -9.18 -0.45 -17.78
C ILE A 37 -10.71 -0.41 -17.69
N VAL A 38 -11.31 0.77 -17.56
CA VAL A 38 -12.77 0.91 -17.46
C VAL A 38 -13.47 0.45 -18.75
N ALA A 39 -12.90 0.76 -19.91
CA ALA A 39 -13.43 0.35 -21.20
C ALA A 39 -13.43 -1.17 -21.39
N ASN A 40 -12.39 -1.87 -20.93
CA ASN A 40 -12.22 -3.31 -21.14
C ASN A 40 -12.79 -4.19 -20.01
N PHE A 41 -12.82 -3.68 -18.77
CA PHE A 41 -13.19 -4.46 -17.57
C PHE A 41 -14.40 -3.89 -16.83
N GLY A 42 -15.01 -2.82 -17.35
CA GLY A 42 -16.22 -2.21 -16.81
C GLY A 42 -15.97 -1.15 -15.73
N PRO A 43 -17.01 -0.38 -15.36
CA PRO A 43 -16.88 0.79 -14.47
C PRO A 43 -16.46 0.45 -13.03
N LYS A 44 -16.77 -0.77 -12.56
CA LYS A 44 -16.42 -1.23 -11.20
C LYS A 44 -14.95 -1.63 -11.04
N SER A 45 -14.20 -1.77 -12.14
CA SER A 45 -12.79 -2.16 -12.12
C SER A 45 -11.92 -1.27 -11.22
N VAL A 46 -12.16 0.04 -11.22
CA VAL A 46 -11.44 1.00 -10.36
C VAL A 46 -11.74 0.76 -8.88
N GLU A 47 -12.98 0.43 -8.53
CA GLU A 47 -13.37 0.10 -7.17
C GLU A 47 -12.70 -1.20 -6.71
N HIS A 48 -12.70 -2.23 -7.55
CA HIS A 48 -12.01 -3.49 -7.25
C HIS A 48 -10.50 -3.30 -7.04
N ILE A 49 -9.84 -2.49 -7.87
CA ILE A 49 -8.41 -2.15 -7.69
C ILE A 49 -8.18 -1.42 -6.36
N ARG A 50 -9.05 -0.47 -6.02
CA ARG A 50 -8.99 0.25 -4.73
C ARG A 50 -9.12 -0.73 -3.56
N ASP A 51 -10.07 -1.66 -3.63
CA ASP A 51 -10.37 -2.61 -2.57
C ASP A 51 -9.23 -3.64 -2.42
N ALA A 52 -8.69 -4.14 -3.52
CA ALA A 52 -7.49 -4.97 -3.52
C ALA A 52 -6.30 -4.24 -2.87
N ALA A 53 -6.07 -2.97 -3.23
CA ALA A 53 -5.02 -2.18 -2.60
C ALA A 53 -5.27 -1.94 -1.10
N ALA A 54 -6.53 -1.82 -0.68
CA ALA A 54 -6.88 -1.72 0.75
C ALA A 54 -6.61 -3.03 1.50
N MET A 55 -6.98 -4.17 0.93
CA MET A 55 -6.67 -5.50 1.48
C MET A 55 -5.16 -5.69 1.62
N LEU A 56 -4.37 -5.41 0.57
CA LEU A 56 -2.90 -5.51 0.63
C LEU A 56 -2.29 -4.64 1.73
N ARG A 57 -2.76 -3.39 1.87
CA ARG A 57 -2.30 -2.50 2.95
C ARG A 57 -2.65 -3.05 4.33
N MET A 58 -3.83 -3.63 4.49
CA MET A 58 -4.26 -4.24 5.75
C MET A 58 -3.41 -5.47 6.07
N THR A 59 -3.24 -6.38 5.12
CA THR A 59 -2.40 -7.57 5.26
C THR A 59 -0.99 -7.20 5.66
N ARG A 60 -0.36 -6.25 4.95
CA ARG A 60 0.99 -5.76 5.29
C ARG A 60 1.06 -5.25 6.72
N ARG A 61 0.13 -4.40 7.15
CA ARG A 61 0.12 -3.87 8.54
C ARG A 61 -0.05 -4.97 9.58
N THR A 62 -0.92 -5.94 9.31
CA THR A 62 -1.14 -7.07 10.22
C THR A 62 0.11 -7.92 10.34
N LEU A 63 0.75 -8.24 9.21
CA LEU A 63 2.02 -8.98 9.19
C LEU A 63 3.14 -8.22 9.90
N GLU A 64 3.31 -6.92 9.61
CA GLU A 64 4.32 -6.08 10.29
C GLU A 64 4.10 -6.03 11.81
N ARG A 65 2.85 -5.98 12.27
CA ARG A 65 2.53 -6.01 13.70
C ARG A 65 2.84 -7.37 14.31
N PHE A 66 2.45 -8.44 13.64
CA PHE A 66 2.70 -9.80 14.09
C PHE A 66 4.20 -10.08 14.19
N LEU A 67 4.96 -9.80 13.12
CA LEU A 67 6.41 -9.94 13.07
C LEU A 67 7.10 -9.12 14.16
N ARG A 68 6.66 -7.89 14.39
CA ARG A 68 7.22 -7.05 15.46
C ARG A 68 6.97 -7.67 16.83
N GLN A 69 5.75 -8.13 17.10
CA GLN A 69 5.42 -8.77 18.37
C GLN A 69 6.27 -10.03 18.59
N HIS A 70 6.35 -10.91 17.60
CA HIS A 70 7.17 -12.12 17.66
C HIS A 70 8.67 -11.82 17.84
N PHE A 71 9.18 -10.79 17.17
CA PHE A 71 10.56 -10.34 17.33
C PHE A 71 10.85 -9.90 18.78
N GLU A 72 9.98 -9.07 19.36
CA GLU A 72 10.17 -8.59 20.74
C GLU A 72 10.04 -9.71 21.76
N GLU A 73 9.09 -10.64 21.59
CA GLU A 73 8.90 -11.79 22.49
C GLU A 73 10.05 -12.80 22.43
N SER A 74 10.70 -12.93 21.27
CA SER A 74 11.83 -13.84 21.10
C SER A 74 13.18 -13.21 21.47
N LEU A 75 13.29 -11.89 21.56
CA LEU A 75 14.54 -11.19 21.82
C LEU A 75 15.02 -11.42 23.27
N ALA A 76 16.13 -12.13 23.41
CA ALA A 76 16.82 -12.32 24.68
C ALA A 76 17.79 -11.18 25.02
N GLY A 77 18.36 -10.52 24.01
CA GLY A 77 19.24 -9.37 24.21
C GLY A 77 19.99 -8.90 22.98
N ARG A 78 20.75 -7.81 23.13
CA ARG A 78 21.65 -7.27 22.10
C ARG A 78 22.99 -6.89 22.73
N PHE A 79 24.09 -7.29 22.11
CA PHE A 79 25.44 -6.97 22.57
C PHE A 79 26.42 -6.90 21.40
N ASP A 80 27.13 -5.78 21.25
CA ASP A 80 28.20 -5.59 20.24
C ASP A 80 27.82 -6.04 18.81
N GLY A 81 26.67 -5.59 18.30
CA GLY A 81 26.16 -5.97 16.98
C GLY A 81 25.56 -7.38 16.88
N ILE A 82 25.63 -8.17 17.95
CA ILE A 82 24.98 -9.49 18.07
C ILE A 82 23.58 -9.32 18.63
N VAL A 83 22.60 -9.99 18.01
CA VAL A 83 21.23 -10.09 18.50
C VAL A 83 21.00 -11.53 18.95
N VAL A 84 20.55 -11.70 20.19
CA VAL A 84 20.34 -13.01 20.82
C VAL A 84 18.85 -13.25 20.96
N PHE A 85 18.39 -14.44 20.57
CA PHE A 85 17.00 -14.84 20.69
C PHE A 85 16.85 -16.15 21.47
N TYR A 86 15.68 -16.36 22.07
CA TYR A 86 15.28 -17.64 22.66
C TYR A 86 15.00 -18.67 21.55
N ALA A 87 15.78 -19.75 21.52
CA ALA A 87 15.71 -20.74 20.44
C ALA A 87 14.35 -21.44 20.34
N ASP A 88 13.70 -21.74 21.48
CA ASP A 88 12.35 -22.31 21.52
C ASP A 88 11.30 -21.37 20.92
N LYS A 89 11.47 -20.05 21.08
CA LYS A 89 10.54 -19.05 20.53
C LYS A 89 10.74 -18.76 19.05
N VAL A 90 11.97 -18.90 18.57
CA VAL A 90 12.31 -18.62 17.17
C VAL A 90 12.00 -19.80 16.24
N LEU A 91 12.26 -21.02 16.71
CA LEU A 91 12.14 -22.24 15.89
C LEU A 91 10.68 -22.74 15.77
N GLU A 92 9.76 -22.22 16.58
CA GLU A 92 8.33 -22.54 16.52
C GLU A 92 7.56 -21.71 15.47
N ASP A 93 8.12 -20.60 15.01
CA ASP A 93 7.48 -19.77 13.98
C ASP A 93 7.88 -20.27 12.56
N PRO A 94 6.91 -20.61 11.69
CA PRO A 94 7.17 -21.09 10.34
C PRO A 94 7.73 -20.03 9.38
N PHE A 95 7.83 -18.75 9.77
CA PHE A 95 8.27 -17.64 8.92
C PHE A 95 9.64 -17.04 9.29
N THR A 96 10.27 -17.47 10.38
CA THR A 96 11.00 -16.51 11.22
C THR A 96 12.44 -16.18 10.82
N PHE A 97 13.26 -17.12 10.34
CA PHE A 97 14.69 -16.80 10.13
C PHE A 97 15.40 -17.49 8.96
N GLY A 98 14.91 -18.63 8.45
CA GLY A 98 15.57 -19.34 7.34
C GLY A 98 15.48 -18.65 5.98
N GLU A 99 14.47 -17.79 5.78
CA GLU A 99 14.25 -17.04 4.53
C GLU A 99 14.60 -15.54 4.65
N MET A 100 14.90 -15.04 5.86
CA MET A 100 15.19 -13.62 6.13
C MET A 100 16.69 -13.30 6.35
N LEU A 101 17.58 -14.31 6.34
CA LEU A 101 19.04 -14.15 6.39
C LEU A 101 19.68 -14.40 5.02
#